data_AF-A0A7V1IHR7-F1
#
_entry.id   AF-A0A7V1IHR7-F1
#
_cell.length_a   1.000
_cell.length_b   1.000
_cell.length_c   1.000
_cell.angle_alpha   90.00
_cell.angle_beta   90.00
_cell.angle_gamma   90.00
#
_symmetry.space_group_name_H-M   'P 1'
#
loop_
_entity.id
_entity.type
_entity.pdbx_description
1 polymer ?
#
loop_
_entity_poly.entity_id
_entity_poly.type
_entity_poly.pdbx_seq_one_letter_code
_entity_poly.pdbx_strand_id
1 'polypeptide(L)'
;MLLAAYALSTVQDAPGVFGQPSLWIQLASLVALVLIAVGIWVLVVHLRETRDETRRLASLEGIESKLARLLEERGDLDLRRLEHLLLDLREIQGRTEDALVRLFERESAGASGTTEGRGIPIEELARVRLLALGYASVEIVGRVENGSEGGGEFLVEATRDGARFKGSVRVADGRISRVDMRPEYTAFP
;
A
#
# COMPACT_ATOMS: atom_id res chain seq x y z
N MET A 1 64.85 -16.37 49.90
CA MET A 1 65.76 -15.21 49.72
C MET A 1 67.12 -15.56 49.12
N LEU A 2 67.69 -16.76 49.31
CA LEU A 2 68.99 -17.14 48.72
C LEU A 2 68.95 -17.42 47.20
N LEU A 3 67.79 -17.78 46.62
CA LEU A 3 67.66 -18.02 45.17
C LEU A 3 67.70 -16.73 44.32
N ALA A 4 67.30 -15.58 44.88
CA ALA A 4 67.36 -14.30 44.17
C ALA A 4 68.79 -13.74 44.08
N ALA A 5 69.66 -14.06 45.04
CA ALA A 5 71.06 -13.63 45.03
C ALA A 5 71.90 -14.39 44.00
N TYR A 6 71.58 -15.66 43.74
CA TYR A 6 72.32 -16.49 42.78
C TYR A 6 71.98 -16.16 41.31
N ALA A 7 70.75 -15.70 41.06
CA ALA A 7 70.34 -15.23 39.73
C ALA A 7 71.00 -13.90 39.35
N LEU A 8 71.40 -13.08 40.33
CA LEU A 8 72.03 -11.79 40.06
C LEU A 8 73.55 -11.90 39.85
N SER A 9 74.23 -12.87 40.47
CA SER A 9 75.68 -13.06 40.29
C SER A 9 76.06 -13.73 38.97
N THR A 10 75.19 -14.58 38.41
CA THR A 10 75.43 -15.26 37.13
C THR A 10 75.37 -14.33 35.92
N VAL A 11 74.77 -13.14 36.06
CA VAL A 11 74.76 -12.10 35.01
C VAL A 11 76.08 -11.32 34.97
N GLN A 12 76.85 -11.32 36.06
CA GLN A 12 78.01 -10.44 36.22
C GLN A 12 79.33 -11.06 35.72
N ASP A 13 79.38 -12.39 35.57
CA ASP A 13 80.58 -13.14 35.13
C ASP A 13 80.50 -13.62 33.66
N ALA A 14 79.85 -12.86 32.77
CA ALA A 14 79.94 -13.08 31.31
C ALA A 14 80.87 -12.06 30.60
N PRO A 15 82.18 -11.97 30.93
CA PRO A 15 83.12 -11.10 30.24
C PRO A 15 83.50 -11.70 28.89
N GLY A 16 82.69 -11.46 27.86
CA GLY A 16 83.02 -11.86 26.49
C GLY A 16 81.87 -11.77 25.50
N VAL A 17 80.63 -11.74 25.98
CA VAL A 17 79.43 -11.73 25.12
C VAL A 17 79.14 -10.33 24.56
N PHE A 18 79.45 -9.27 25.31
CA PHE A 18 79.14 -7.89 24.92
C PHE A 18 80.09 -7.28 23.87
N GLY A 19 81.21 -7.93 23.57
CA GLY A 19 82.23 -7.42 22.64
C GLY A 19 82.17 -7.99 21.22
N GLN A 20 81.30 -8.97 20.94
CA GLN A 20 81.21 -9.59 19.62
C GLN A 20 80.10 -8.92 18.78
N PRO A 21 80.45 -8.12 17.75
CA PRO A 21 79.46 -7.43 16.91
C PRO A 21 78.51 -8.38 16.15
N SER A 22 78.93 -9.65 15.96
CA SER A 22 78.11 -10.68 15.33
C SER A 22 76.84 -11.02 16.11
N LEU A 23 76.87 -11.02 17.44
CA LEU A 23 75.69 -11.31 18.27
C LEU A 23 74.63 -10.22 18.16
N TRP A 24 75.03 -8.96 18.08
CA TRP A 24 74.12 -7.84 17.86
C TRP A 24 73.46 -7.89 16.49
N ILE A 25 74.21 -8.28 15.44
CA ILE A 25 73.65 -8.47 14.10
C ILE A 25 72.64 -9.62 14.08
N GLN A 26 72.95 -10.75 14.74
CA GLN A 26 72.02 -11.87 14.87
C GLN A 26 70.75 -11.47 15.62
N LEU A 27 70.88 -10.75 16.74
CA LEU A 27 69.73 -10.25 17.50
C LEU A 27 68.89 -9.27 16.66
N ALA A 28 69.52 -8.31 15.99
CA ALA A 28 68.83 -7.36 15.12
C ALA A 28 68.12 -8.07 13.96
N SER A 29 68.74 -9.09 13.37
CA SER A 29 68.13 -9.90 12.31
C SER A 29 66.92 -10.68 12.81
N LEU A 30 66.99 -11.22 14.03
CA LEU A 30 65.90 -11.96 14.65
C LEU A 30 64.73 -11.04 14.98
N VAL A 31 65.00 -9.85 15.54
CA VAL A 31 63.98 -8.82 15.79
C VAL A 31 63.34 -8.36 14.48
N ALA A 32 64.13 -8.12 13.44
CA ALA A 32 63.60 -7.74 12.12
C ALA A 32 62.69 -8.84 11.55
N LEU A 33 63.08 -10.11 11.68
CA LEU A 33 62.28 -11.25 11.21
C LEU A 33 60.97 -11.38 12.00
N VAL A 34 60.99 -11.18 13.32
CA VAL A 34 59.78 -11.16 14.14
C VAL A 34 58.86 -10.00 13.74
N LEU A 35 59.40 -8.81 13.52
CA LEU A 35 58.62 -7.65 13.06
C LEU A 35 57.97 -7.89 11.70
N ILE A 36 58.69 -8.50 10.76
CA ILE A 36 58.14 -8.89 9.45
C ILE A 36 57.02 -9.93 9.62
N ALA A 37 57.23 -10.95 10.45
CA ALA A 37 56.22 -11.97 10.71
C ALA A 37 54.94 -11.38 11.31
N VAL A 38 55.08 -10.47 12.28
CA VAL A 38 53.94 -9.74 12.87
C VAL A 38 53.26 -8.85 11.83
N GLY A 39 54.03 -8.15 10.98
CA GLY A 39 53.48 -7.33 9.90
C GLY A 39 52.65 -8.15 8.91
N ILE A 40 53.16 -9.31 8.49
CA ILE A 40 52.43 -10.24 7.62
C ILE A 40 51.17 -10.74 8.32
N TRP A 41 51.24 -11.09 9.59
CA TRP A 41 50.09 -11.55 10.37
C TRP A 41 48.98 -10.50 10.42
N VAL A 42 49.31 -9.25 10.75
CA VAL A 42 48.34 -8.14 10.79
C VAL A 42 47.72 -7.91 9.42
N LEU A 43 48.51 -7.95 8.35
CA LEU A 43 48.01 -7.82 6.98
C LEU A 43 47.00 -8.92 6.63
N VAL A 44 47.30 -10.17 6.99
CA VAL A 44 46.41 -11.32 6.76
C VAL A 44 45.10 -11.17 7.53
N VAL A 45 45.14 -10.68 8.77
CA VAL A 45 43.93 -10.42 9.56
C VAL A 45 43.06 -9.35 8.88
N HIS A 46 43.63 -8.22 8.48
CA HIS A 46 42.89 -7.17 7.77
C HIS A 46 42.32 -7.63 6.43
N LEU A 47 43.05 -8.44 5.66
CA LEU A 47 42.53 -9.04 4.43
C LEU A 47 41.36 -9.98 4.69
N ARG A 48 41.33 -10.68 5.82
CA ARG A 48 40.20 -11.54 6.20
C ARG A 48 38.96 -10.72 6.55
N GLU A 49 39.13 -9.65 7.33
CA GLU A 49 38.04 -8.74 7.70
C GLU A 49 37.40 -8.11 6.46
N THR A 50 38.19 -7.54 5.55
CA THR A 50 37.68 -6.97 4.29
C THR A 50 37.03 -8.00 3.39
N ARG A 51 37.55 -9.24 3.35
CA ARG A 51 36.93 -10.33 2.59
C ARG A 51 35.57 -10.73 3.16
N ASP A 52 35.41 -10.73 4.48
CA ASP A 52 34.15 -11.05 5.13
C ASP A 52 33.10 -9.95 4.93
N GLU A 53 33.51 -8.68 4.96
CA GLU A 53 32.63 -7.56 4.57
C GLU A 53 32.16 -7.67 3.12
N THR A 54 33.07 -8.00 2.20
CA THR A 54 32.73 -8.19 0.78
C THR A 54 31.75 -9.37 0.60
N ARG A 55 31.92 -10.46 1.36
CA ARG A 55 30.97 -11.58 1.36
C ARG A 55 29.59 -11.19 1.89
N ARG A 56 29.52 -10.36 2.93
CA ARG A 56 28.25 -9.82 3.44
C ARG A 56 27.56 -8.97 2.39
N LEU A 57 28.30 -8.10 1.70
CA LEU A 57 27.76 -7.29 0.60
C LEU A 57 27.28 -8.15 -0.58
N ALA A 58 28.05 -9.16 -0.99
CA ALA A 58 27.63 -10.11 -2.02
C ALA A 58 26.37 -10.90 -1.62
N SER A 59 26.19 -11.18 -0.33
CA SER A 59 24.96 -11.83 0.15
C SER A 59 23.73 -10.92 0.05
N LEU A 60 23.89 -9.60 0.20
CA LEU A 60 22.82 -8.61 0.03
C LEU A 60 22.39 -8.51 -1.44
N GLU A 61 23.33 -8.51 -2.39
CA GLU A 61 23.04 -8.56 -3.83
C GLU A 61 22.28 -9.86 -4.20
N GLY A 62 22.65 -10.97 -3.56
CA GLY A 62 21.92 -12.24 -3.68
C GLY A 62 20.48 -12.20 -3.12
N ILE A 63 20.20 -11.36 -2.12
CA ILE A 63 18.85 -11.16 -1.59
C ILE A 63 18.05 -10.24 -2.51
N GLU A 64 18.64 -9.13 -2.97
CA GLU A 64 18.02 -8.18 -3.88
C GLU A 64 17.56 -8.85 -5.18
N SER A 65 18.43 -9.66 -5.80
CA SER A 65 18.09 -10.42 -7.01
C SER A 65 16.97 -11.44 -6.80
N LYS A 66 16.90 -12.09 -5.63
CA LYS A 66 15.79 -12.99 -5.27
C LYS A 66 14.49 -12.21 -5.07
N LEU A 67 14.56 -11.06 -4.41
CA LEU A 67 13.39 -10.20 -4.19
C LEU A 67 12.84 -9.67 -5.51
N ALA A 68 13.71 -9.24 -6.42
CA ALA A 68 13.34 -8.79 -7.75
C ALA A 68 12.61 -9.88 -8.54
N ARG A 69 13.14 -11.12 -8.53
CA ARG A 69 12.47 -12.27 -9.16
C ARG A 69 11.11 -12.56 -8.56
N LEU A 70 10.98 -12.55 -7.23
CA LEU A 70 9.70 -12.78 -6.56
C LEU A 70 8.68 -11.68 -6.86
N LEU A 71 9.12 -10.42 -6.98
CA LEU A 71 8.25 -9.32 -7.38
C LEU A 71 7.80 -9.44 -8.83
N GLU A 72 8.68 -9.87 -9.73
CA GLU A 72 8.35 -10.12 -11.14
C GLU A 72 7.35 -11.29 -11.29
N GLU A 73 7.60 -12.42 -10.62
CA GLU A 73 6.67 -13.57 -10.58
C GLU A 73 5.32 -13.19 -9.98
N ARG A 74 5.32 -12.41 -8.88
CA ARG A 74 4.06 -11.94 -8.27
C ARG A 74 3.33 -10.95 -9.16
N GLY A 75 4.03 -10.04 -9.82
CA GLY A 75 3.44 -9.08 -10.76
C GLY A 75 2.74 -9.78 -11.92
N ASP A 76 3.35 -10.83 -12.48
CA ASP A 76 2.76 -11.62 -13.55
C ASP A 76 1.53 -12.42 -13.07
N LEU A 77 1.61 -13.02 -11.88
CA LEU A 77 0.48 -13.72 -11.25
C LEU A 77 -0.69 -12.77 -10.94
N ASP A 78 -0.41 -11.60 -10.38
CA ASP A 78 -1.44 -10.62 -10.05
C ASP A 78 -2.09 -10.04 -11.31
N LEU A 79 -1.32 -9.82 -12.39
CA LEU A 79 -1.85 -9.36 -13.67
C LEU A 79 -2.81 -10.39 -14.28
N ARG A 80 -2.41 -11.66 -14.33
CA ARG A 80 -3.25 -12.74 -14.88
C ARG A 80 -4.51 -12.99 -14.05
N ARG A 81 -4.40 -12.86 -12.73
CA ARG A 81 -5.55 -12.97 -11.82
C ARG A 81 -6.52 -11.80 -11.99
N LEU A 82 -6.00 -10.57 -12.13
CA LEU A 82 -6.80 -9.39 -12.41
C LEU A 82 -7.52 -9.52 -13.76
N GLU A 83 -6.84 -10.02 -14.80
CA GLU A 83 -7.45 -10.28 -16.10
C GLU A 83 -8.63 -11.26 -15.97
N HIS A 84 -8.45 -12.36 -15.24
CA HIS A 84 -9.52 -13.34 -15.03
C HIS A 84 -10.70 -12.74 -14.25
N LEU A 85 -10.43 -11.97 -13.19
CA LEU A 85 -11.48 -11.29 -12.42
C LEU A 85 -12.24 -10.26 -13.26
N LEU A 86 -11.57 -9.55 -14.17
CA LEU A 86 -12.22 -8.61 -15.07
C LEU A 86 -13.10 -9.33 -16.10
N LEU A 87 -12.67 -10.49 -16.60
CA LEU A 87 -13.48 -11.33 -17.48
C LEU A 87 -14.72 -11.86 -16.74
N ASP A 88 -14.54 -12.37 -15.52
CA ASP A 88 -15.64 -12.86 -14.68
C ASP A 88 -16.66 -11.74 -14.38
N LEU A 89 -16.18 -10.55 -14.00
CA LEU A 89 -17.04 -9.39 -13.76
C LEU A 89 -17.84 -9.00 -15.01
N ARG A 90 -17.19 -9.01 -16.17
CA ARG A 90 -17.85 -8.73 -17.45
C ARG A 90 -18.92 -9.76 -17.79
N GLU A 91 -18.67 -11.04 -17.53
CA GLU A 91 -19.65 -12.10 -17.76
C GLU A 91 -20.85 -11.95 -16.81
N ILE A 92 -20.59 -11.69 -15.53
CA ILE A 92 -21.65 -11.46 -14.53
C ILE A 92 -22.51 -10.27 -14.94
N GLN A 93 -21.89 -9.15 -15.38
CA GLN A 93 -22.62 -7.99 -15.86
C GLN A 93 -23.56 -8.35 -17.03
N GLY A 94 -23.05 -9.04 -18.06
CA GLY A 94 -23.87 -9.48 -19.19
C GLY A 94 -25.04 -10.37 -18.77
N ARG A 95 -24.81 -11.32 -17.84
CA ARG A 95 -25.87 -12.19 -17.32
C ARG A 95 -26.91 -11.41 -16.51
N THR A 96 -26.49 -10.39 -15.76
CA THR A 96 -27.41 -9.52 -15.02
C THR A 96 -28.23 -8.63 -15.96
N GLU A 97 -27.62 -8.10 -17.02
CA GLU A 97 -28.31 -7.32 -18.05
C GLU A 97 -29.37 -8.18 -18.76
N ASP A 98 -29.00 -9.39 -19.20
CA ASP A 98 -29.92 -10.35 -19.81
C ASP A 98 -31.08 -10.74 -18.87
N ALA A 99 -30.79 -10.95 -17.59
CA ALA A 99 -31.80 -11.27 -16.59
C ALA A 99 -32.78 -10.11 -16.39
N LEU A 100 -32.29 -8.86 -16.37
CA LEU A 100 -33.12 -7.66 -16.27
C LEU A 100 -34.00 -7.49 -17.51
N VAL A 101 -33.45 -7.67 -18.71
CA VAL A 101 -34.22 -7.61 -19.97
C VAL A 101 -35.36 -8.63 -19.97
N ARG A 102 -35.09 -9.88 -19.58
CA ARG A 102 -36.14 -10.92 -19.47
C ARG A 102 -37.21 -10.60 -18.44
N LEU A 103 -36.85 -9.92 -17.36
CA LEU A 103 -37.80 -9.46 -16.34
C LEU A 103 -38.73 -8.39 -16.90
N PHE A 104 -38.19 -7.40 -17.61
CA PHE A 104 -38.96 -6.36 -18.30
C PHE A 104 -39.85 -6.91 -19.42
N GLU A 105 -39.37 -7.89 -20.19
CA GLU A 105 -40.18 -8.56 -21.22
C GLU A 105 -41.35 -9.33 -20.60
N ARG A 106 -41.14 -10.04 -19.48
CA ARG A 106 -42.21 -10.73 -18.75
C ARG A 106 -43.23 -9.77 -18.15
N GLU A 107 -42.77 -8.65 -17.58
CA GLU A 107 -43.66 -7.61 -17.05
C GLU A 107 -44.49 -6.97 -18.18
N SER A 108 -43.86 -6.66 -19.30
CA SER A 108 -44.54 -6.10 -20.47
C SER A 108 -45.53 -7.09 -21.12
N ALA A 109 -45.19 -8.38 -21.17
CA ALA A 109 -46.09 -9.42 -21.68
C ALA A 109 -47.22 -9.77 -20.70
N GLY A 110 -47.00 -9.64 -19.39
CA GLY A 110 -47.99 -9.86 -18.34
C GLY A 110 -48.93 -8.67 -18.11
N ALA A 111 -48.49 -7.44 -18.42
CA ALA A 111 -49.27 -6.20 -18.21
C ALA A 111 -50.44 -6.01 -19.19
N SER A 112 -50.66 -6.94 -20.14
CA SER A 112 -51.91 -6.96 -20.93
C SER A 112 -53.10 -7.58 -20.17
N GLY A 113 -52.90 -8.03 -18.92
CA GLY A 113 -53.95 -8.40 -17.97
C GLY A 113 -54.04 -7.39 -16.82
N THR A 114 -55.02 -6.48 -16.91
CA THR A 114 -55.63 -5.68 -15.83
C THR A 114 -54.90 -5.71 -14.48
N THR A 115 -53.95 -4.80 -14.27
CA THR A 115 -53.50 -4.45 -12.92
C THR A 115 -53.65 -2.94 -12.77
N GLU A 116 -54.65 -2.53 -11.97
CA GLU A 116 -54.75 -1.18 -11.45
C GLU A 116 -53.45 -0.88 -10.69
N GLY A 117 -52.53 -0.21 -11.37
CA GLY A 117 -51.23 0.13 -10.84
C GLY A 117 -51.41 1.07 -9.66
N ARG A 118 -51.16 0.56 -8.46
CA ARG A 118 -50.95 1.37 -7.26
C ARG A 118 -49.67 2.18 -7.51
N GLY A 119 -49.82 3.36 -8.14
CA GLY A 119 -48.72 4.22 -8.49
C GLY A 119 -47.84 4.48 -7.26
N ILE A 120 -46.52 4.37 -7.44
CA ILE A 120 -45.57 4.74 -6.39
C ILE A 120 -45.89 6.20 -5.99
N PRO A 121 -46.13 6.48 -4.70
CA PRO A 121 -46.41 7.84 -4.28
C PRO A 121 -45.27 8.76 -4.73
N ILE A 122 -45.62 9.92 -5.27
CA ILE A 122 -44.68 10.84 -5.94
C ILE A 122 -43.47 11.19 -5.06
N GLU A 123 -43.70 11.25 -3.74
CA GLU A 123 -42.68 11.49 -2.72
C GLU A 123 -41.63 10.37 -2.65
N GLU A 124 -42.06 9.11 -2.76
CA GLU A 124 -41.17 7.96 -2.78
C GLU A 124 -40.38 7.91 -4.10
N LEU A 125 -41.00 8.32 -5.21
CA LEU A 125 -40.31 8.43 -6.51
C LEU A 125 -39.20 9.49 -6.46
N ALA A 126 -39.45 10.64 -5.81
CA ALA A 126 -38.43 11.67 -5.54
C ALA A 126 -37.30 11.13 -4.67
N ARG A 127 -37.61 10.40 -3.60
CA ARG A 127 -36.63 9.79 -2.70
C ARG A 127 -35.75 8.78 -3.43
N VAL A 128 -36.34 7.84 -4.16
CA VAL A 128 -35.62 6.80 -4.92
C VAL A 128 -34.66 7.43 -5.92
N ARG A 129 -35.08 8.50 -6.62
CA ARG A 129 -34.21 9.19 -7.57
C ARG A 129 -33.03 9.89 -6.89
N LEU A 130 -33.25 10.55 -5.76
CA LEU A 130 -32.16 11.20 -5.02
C LEU A 130 -31.16 10.19 -4.46
N LEU A 131 -31.64 9.05 -3.98
CA LEU A 131 -30.78 7.92 -3.58
C LEU A 131 -29.95 7.41 -4.77
N ALA A 132 -30.56 7.25 -5.94
CA ALA A 132 -29.86 6.83 -7.16
C ALA A 132 -28.81 7.84 -7.65
N LEU A 133 -28.96 9.13 -7.30
CA LEU A 133 -27.99 10.19 -7.59
C LEU A 133 -26.85 10.28 -6.55
N GLY A 134 -26.85 9.39 -5.55
CA GLY A 134 -25.82 9.33 -4.49
C GLY A 134 -26.08 10.24 -3.30
N TYR A 135 -27.29 10.78 -3.16
CA TYR A 135 -27.70 11.47 -1.93
C TYR A 135 -28.18 10.46 -0.88
N ALA A 136 -27.91 10.73 0.38
CA ALA A 136 -28.30 9.98 1.56
C ALA A 136 -29.16 10.85 2.49
N SER A 137 -29.92 10.24 3.41
CA SER A 137 -30.79 10.95 4.37
C SER A 137 -31.71 12.01 3.72
N VAL A 138 -32.50 11.58 2.74
CA VAL A 138 -33.42 12.44 1.99
C VAL A 138 -34.67 12.73 2.82
N GLU A 139 -34.87 14.00 3.17
CA GLU A 139 -36.05 14.52 3.88
C GLU A 139 -36.81 15.49 2.98
N ILE A 140 -38.13 15.34 2.90
CA ILE A 140 -39.00 16.22 2.13
C ILE A 140 -39.52 17.29 3.09
N VAL A 141 -39.03 18.51 2.94
CA VAL A 141 -39.30 19.62 3.87
C VAL A 141 -40.61 20.33 3.55
N GLY A 142 -41.04 20.31 2.28
CA GLY A 142 -42.29 20.94 1.89
C GLY A 142 -42.66 20.70 0.44
N ARG A 143 -43.90 21.07 0.10
CA ARG A 143 -44.44 21.04 -1.25
C ARG A 143 -44.77 22.45 -1.68
N VAL A 144 -44.26 22.87 -2.84
CA VAL A 144 -44.61 24.13 -3.48
C VAL A 144 -45.78 23.85 -4.41
N GLU A 145 -46.98 24.30 -4.03
CA GLU A 145 -48.22 24.12 -4.78
C GLU A 145 -48.24 24.99 -6.04
N ASN A 146 -47.46 24.62 -7.05
CA ASN A 146 -47.48 25.24 -8.37
C ASN A 146 -47.89 24.21 -9.43
N GLY A 147 -49.21 24.01 -9.58
CA GLY A 147 -49.84 23.66 -10.85
C GLY A 147 -50.07 22.17 -11.18
N SER A 148 -51.36 21.88 -11.41
CA SER A 148 -52.00 20.72 -12.08
C SER A 148 -51.98 19.36 -11.37
N GLU A 149 -53.15 18.70 -11.37
CA GLU A 149 -53.39 17.33 -10.92
C GLU A 149 -52.36 16.38 -11.57
N GLY A 150 -51.40 15.89 -10.78
CA GLY A 150 -50.39 14.92 -11.22
C GLY A 150 -48.94 15.41 -11.26
N GLY A 151 -48.68 16.69 -10.94
CA GLY A 151 -47.35 17.27 -10.84
C GLY A 151 -47.14 18.11 -9.58
N GLY A 152 -45.87 18.38 -9.23
CA GLY A 152 -45.53 19.19 -8.07
C GLY A 152 -44.04 19.41 -7.91
N GLU A 153 -43.69 20.50 -7.24
CA GLU A 153 -42.31 20.80 -6.84
C GLU A 153 -42.16 20.54 -5.34
N PHE A 154 -41.18 19.72 -4.98
CA PHE A 154 -40.89 19.30 -3.62
C PHE A 154 -39.58 19.92 -3.16
N LEU A 155 -39.59 20.58 -2.01
CA LEU A 155 -38.39 21.04 -1.34
C LEU A 155 -37.79 19.86 -0.58
N VAL A 156 -36.52 19.59 -0.85
CA VAL A 156 -35.80 18.43 -0.31
C VAL A 156 -34.51 18.86 0.36
N GLU A 157 -34.22 18.21 1.47
CA GLU A 157 -32.92 18.24 2.15
C GLU A 157 -32.30 16.86 2.04
N ALA A 158 -31.02 16.80 1.67
CA ALA A 158 -30.30 15.53 1.60
C ALA A 158 -28.82 15.74 1.93
N THR A 159 -28.13 14.65 2.25
CA THR A 159 -26.69 14.65 2.57
C THR A 159 -25.93 13.89 1.50
N ARG A 160 -24.81 14.39 1.02
CA ARG A 160 -23.91 13.65 0.12
C ARG A 160 -22.47 13.87 0.55
N ASP A 161 -21.73 12.78 0.72
CA ASP A 161 -20.33 12.80 1.17
C ASP A 161 -20.13 13.60 2.48
N GLY A 162 -21.11 13.56 3.38
CA GLY A 162 -21.10 14.28 4.67
C GLY A 162 -21.52 15.75 4.59
N ALA A 163 -21.70 16.33 3.41
CA ALA A 163 -22.19 17.70 3.23
C ALA A 163 -23.72 17.74 3.05
N ARG A 164 -24.38 18.76 3.62
CA ARG A 164 -25.82 18.99 3.47
C ARG A 164 -26.13 19.76 2.19
N PHE A 165 -27.16 19.34 1.50
CA PHE A 165 -27.68 19.94 0.29
C PHE A 165 -29.16 20.25 0.46
N LYS A 166 -29.56 21.45 0.02
CA LYS A 166 -30.95 21.87 -0.08
C LYS A 166 -31.31 22.12 -1.53
N GLY A 167 -32.53 21.77 -1.90
CA GLY A 167 -32.92 21.86 -3.30
C GLY A 167 -34.39 21.64 -3.54
N SER A 168 -34.74 21.59 -4.82
CA SER A 168 -36.09 21.24 -5.26
C SER A 168 -36.08 20.13 -6.31
N VAL A 169 -37.09 19.27 -6.22
CA VAL A 169 -37.38 18.21 -7.19
C VAL A 169 -38.72 18.51 -7.83
N ARG A 170 -38.74 18.68 -9.15
CA ARG A 170 -39.96 18.88 -9.92
C ARG A 170 -40.40 17.57 -10.55
N VAL A 171 -41.64 17.20 -10.29
CA VAL A 171 -42.31 16.04 -10.87
C VAL A 171 -43.43 16.52 -11.79
N ALA A 172 -43.46 15.98 -13.00
CA ALA A 172 -44.50 16.21 -14.00
C ALA A 172 -44.87 14.87 -14.65
N ASP A 173 -46.16 14.60 -14.84
CA ASP A 173 -46.67 13.37 -15.48
C ASP A 173 -46.14 12.07 -14.83
N GLY A 174 -46.01 12.07 -13.50
CA GLY A 174 -45.46 10.93 -12.75
C GLY A 174 -43.96 10.66 -12.95
N ARG A 175 -43.22 11.60 -13.57
CA ARG A 175 -41.78 11.50 -13.79
C ARG A 175 -41.04 12.72 -13.24
N ILE A 176 -39.81 12.52 -12.77
CA ILE A 176 -38.97 13.64 -12.34
C ILE A 176 -38.46 14.38 -13.57
N SER A 177 -38.90 15.61 -13.73
CA SER A 177 -38.49 16.49 -14.83
C SER A 177 -37.22 17.26 -14.50
N ARG A 178 -37.02 17.63 -13.23
CA ARG A 178 -35.85 18.43 -12.81
C ARG A 178 -35.47 18.17 -11.35
N VAL A 179 -34.17 18.18 -11.07
CA VAL A 179 -33.59 18.14 -9.73
C VAL A 179 -32.58 19.28 -9.65
N ASP A 180 -32.76 20.22 -8.73
CA ASP A 180 -31.83 21.33 -8.48
C ASP A 180 -31.40 21.24 -7.02
N MET A 181 -30.14 20.85 -6.78
CA MET A 181 -29.59 20.65 -5.44
C MET A 181 -28.37 21.55 -5.26
N ARG A 182 -28.32 22.30 -4.17
CA ARG A 182 -27.21 23.20 -3.84
C ARG A 182 -26.65 22.89 -2.46
N PRO A 183 -25.33 22.93 -2.28
CA PRO A 183 -24.74 22.73 -0.96
C PRO A 183 -25.16 23.88 -0.03
N GLU A 184 -25.58 23.54 1.19
CA GLU A 184 -26.05 24.51 2.20
C GLU A 184 -24.97 25.55 2.53
N TYR A 185 -23.70 25.15 2.45
CA TYR A 185 -22.54 26.01 2.66
C TYR A 185 -21.85 26.35 1.33
N THR A 186 -22.42 27.28 0.56
CA THR A 186 -21.68 27.95 -0.54
C THR A 186 -21.11 29.31 -0.11
N ALA A 187 -21.10 29.62 1.19
CA ALA A 187 -20.83 30.96 1.73
C ALA A 187 -19.38 31.22 2.16
N PHE A 188 -18.41 30.38 1.77
CA PHE A 188 -16.99 30.69 1.98
C PHE A 188 -16.28 30.82 0.62
N PRO A 189 -15.99 32.06 0.16
CA PRO A 189 -15.12 32.29 -0.99
C PRO A 189 -13.68 31.84 -0.74
#